data_AF-A0A7V2U9Z1-F1
#
_entry.id   AF-A0A7V2U9Z1-F1
#
_cell.length_a   1.000
_cell.length_b   1.000
_cell.length_c   1.000
_cell.angle_alpha   90.00
_cell.angle_beta   90.00
_cell.angle_gamma   90.00
#
_symmetry.space_group_name_H-M   'P 1'
#
loop_
_entity.id
_entity.type
_entity.pdbx_description
1 polymer ?
#
loop_
_entity_poly.entity_id
_entity_poly.type
_entity_poly.pdbx_seq_one_letter_code
_entity_poly.pdbx_strand_id
1 'polypeptide(L)'
;MKLLSPELWSEKSVWGIVGANAFVLFGTLFLGWDAAFVLVLYWAENVIIGGYNILKVALVRCRRWTGHLGKLFLIPFFALHYGGFCGVHGAFILGLTAIKGPHTIHSVFPRESGGPLVFVQMFINVVRALLDRAGGDLAWPLAALVCSHGMSFVENYLLKREYQTTTPEKLMSAPYGRIVVLHVAIIAGGAPVMLLGSPVPLLVVLVVLKTMMDIQMHRKAHAKLRATQG
;
A
#
# COMPACT_ATOMS: atom_id res chain seq x y z
N MET A 1 -5.96 19.76 -17.85
CA MET A 1 -6.73 20.75 -17.05
C MET A 1 -8.00 20.12 -16.43
N LYS A 2 -7.88 19.02 -15.66
CA LYS A 2 -9.01 18.35 -14.96
C LYS A 2 -8.74 18.09 -13.46
N LEU A 3 -7.54 18.38 -12.96
CA LEU A 3 -7.15 18.22 -11.54
C LEU A 3 -7.62 19.40 -10.65
N LEU A 4 -8.02 20.51 -11.26
CA LEU A 4 -8.48 21.72 -10.59
C LEU A 4 -10.02 21.87 -10.61
N SER A 5 -10.77 20.83 -11.00
CA SER A 5 -12.23 20.90 -11.03
C SER A 5 -12.78 20.99 -9.59
N PRO A 6 -13.64 21.97 -9.26
CA PRO A 6 -14.16 22.18 -7.89
C PRO A 6 -14.82 20.94 -7.29
N GLU A 7 -15.53 20.17 -8.11
CA GLU A 7 -16.21 18.92 -7.75
C GLU A 7 -15.24 17.88 -7.15
N LEU A 8 -14.01 17.80 -7.68
CA LEU A 8 -13.00 16.86 -7.20
C LEU A 8 -12.59 17.12 -5.75
N TRP A 9 -12.46 18.40 -5.39
CA TRP A 9 -12.00 18.83 -4.07
C TRP A 9 -13.11 18.82 -3.02
N SER A 10 -14.36 18.60 -3.45
CA SER A 10 -15.50 18.42 -2.54
C SER A 10 -15.57 17.02 -1.91
N GLU A 11 -14.90 16.02 -2.50
CA GLU A 11 -14.90 14.65 -2.00
C GLU A 11 -13.94 14.52 -0.81
N LYS A 12 -14.48 14.20 0.39
CA LYS A 12 -13.70 14.04 1.63
C LYS A 12 -12.54 13.04 1.50
N SER A 13 -12.67 12.05 0.63
CA SER A 13 -11.62 11.04 0.36
C SER A 13 -10.40 11.60 -0.37
N VAL A 14 -10.56 12.66 -1.17
CA VAL A 14 -9.43 13.34 -1.84
C VAL A 14 -8.56 14.06 -0.81
N TRP A 15 -9.16 14.68 0.20
CA TRP A 15 -8.44 15.27 1.32
C TRP A 15 -7.63 14.24 2.12
N GLY A 16 -8.13 13.01 2.25
CA GLY A 16 -7.37 11.90 2.84
C GLY A 16 -6.11 11.56 2.03
N ILE A 17 -6.21 11.52 0.70
CA ILE A 17 -5.06 11.28 -0.19
C ILE A 17 -4.04 12.41 -0.09
N VAL A 18 -4.51 13.66 -0.12
CA VAL A 18 -3.63 14.83 -0.04
C VAL A 18 -2.96 14.91 1.33
N GLY A 19 -3.69 14.71 2.42
CA GLY A 19 -3.15 14.71 3.78
C GLY A 19 -2.08 13.65 3.99
N ALA A 20 -2.31 12.41 3.51
CA ALA A 20 -1.33 11.34 3.62
C ALA A 20 -0.03 11.63 2.83
N ASN A 21 -0.13 12.22 1.64
CA ASN A 21 1.05 12.57 0.86
C ASN A 21 1.73 13.86 1.36
N ALA A 22 0.98 14.81 1.91
CA ALA A 22 1.53 16.01 2.56
C ALA A 22 2.32 15.65 3.82
N PHE A 23 1.88 14.63 4.56
CA PHE A 23 2.62 14.08 5.68
C PHE A 23 3.98 13.51 5.27
N VAL A 24 4.02 12.75 4.17
CA VAL A 24 5.28 12.23 3.62
C VAL A 24 6.18 13.37 3.13
N LEU A 25 5.61 14.36 2.44
CA LEU A 25 6.33 15.55 2.01
C LEU A 25 6.91 16.34 3.19
N PHE A 26 6.14 16.48 4.28
CA PHE A 26 6.61 17.10 5.51
C PHE A 26 7.81 16.37 6.09
N GLY A 27 7.75 15.04 6.16
CA GLY A 27 8.87 14.24 6.63
C GLY A 27 10.13 14.40 5.75
N THR A 28 9.97 14.47 4.42
CA THR A 28 11.10 14.74 3.51
C THR A 28 11.70 16.13 3.71
N LEU A 29 10.87 17.17 3.85
CA LEU A 29 11.34 18.56 3.92
C LEU A 29 11.91 18.94 5.29
N PHE A 30 11.35 18.40 6.38
CA PHE A 30 11.63 18.86 7.74
C PHE A 30 12.26 17.79 8.63
N LEU A 31 12.03 16.51 8.35
CA LEU A 31 12.55 15.40 9.17
C LEU A 31 13.70 14.64 8.49
N GLY A 32 14.15 15.11 7.32
CA GLY A 32 15.26 14.53 6.59
C GLY A 32 14.98 13.15 6.00
N TRP A 33 13.71 12.79 5.76
CA TRP A 33 13.37 11.50 5.16
C TRP A 33 13.90 11.41 3.73
N ASP A 34 14.77 10.44 3.51
CA ASP A 34 15.34 10.14 2.21
C ASP A 34 14.39 9.29 1.35
N ALA A 35 14.82 9.02 0.11
CA ALA A 35 14.04 8.20 -0.81
C ALA A 35 13.76 6.81 -0.26
N ALA A 36 14.75 6.18 0.38
CA ALA A 36 14.60 4.82 0.89
C ALA A 36 13.50 4.77 1.94
N PHE A 37 13.50 5.69 2.91
CA PHE A 37 12.48 5.77 3.95
C PHE A 37 11.08 6.00 3.36
N VAL A 38 10.95 6.96 2.43
CA VAL A 38 9.67 7.26 1.77
C VAL A 38 9.13 6.05 0.99
N LEU A 39 9.99 5.33 0.26
CA LEU A 39 9.61 4.13 -0.47
C LEU A 39 9.16 3.00 0.48
N VAL A 40 9.81 2.85 1.64
CA VAL A 40 9.41 1.90 2.68
C VAL A 40 8.05 2.26 3.27
N LEU A 41 7.75 3.53 3.50
CA LEU A 41 6.42 3.96 3.95
C LEU A 41 5.32 3.62 2.95
N TYR A 42 5.53 3.91 1.66
CA TYR A 42 4.56 3.57 0.63
C TYR A 42 4.36 2.06 0.48
N TRP A 43 5.42 1.29 0.64
CA TRP A 43 5.32 -0.16 0.68
C TRP A 43 4.56 -0.66 1.91
N ALA A 44 4.88 -0.14 3.09
CA ALA A 44 4.23 -0.51 4.35
C ALA A 44 2.74 -0.18 4.34
N GLU A 45 2.34 0.93 3.70
CA GLU A 45 0.93 1.25 3.48
C GLU A 45 0.18 0.12 2.77
N ASN A 46 0.78 -0.52 1.74
CA ASN A 46 0.15 -1.65 1.05
C ASN A 46 0.00 -2.88 1.95
N VAL A 47 0.96 -3.11 2.85
CA VAL A 47 0.89 -4.18 3.84
C VAL A 47 -0.24 -3.93 4.83
N ILE A 48 -0.34 -2.71 5.35
CA ILE A 48 -1.39 -2.29 6.28
C ILE A 48 -2.78 -2.43 5.63
N ILE A 49 -2.93 -1.96 4.39
CA ILE A 49 -4.17 -2.13 3.60
C ILE A 49 -4.51 -3.62 3.43
N GLY A 50 -3.52 -4.48 3.18
CA GLY A 50 -3.69 -5.93 3.12
C GLY A 50 -4.21 -6.52 4.44
N GLY A 51 -3.64 -6.09 5.57
CA GLY A 51 -4.09 -6.47 6.90
C GLY A 51 -5.54 -6.07 7.16
N TYR A 52 -5.91 -4.82 6.88
CA TYR A 52 -7.31 -4.39 6.97
C TYR A 52 -8.22 -5.13 5.99
N ASN A 53 -7.73 -5.50 4.81
CA ASN A 53 -8.53 -6.27 3.85
C ASN A 53 -8.85 -7.68 4.37
N ILE A 54 -7.93 -8.32 5.09
CA ILE A 54 -8.20 -9.59 5.78
C ILE A 54 -9.33 -9.41 6.80
N LEU A 55 -9.30 -8.33 7.60
CA LEU A 55 -10.38 -8.01 8.54
C LEU A 55 -11.71 -7.78 7.82
N LYS A 56 -11.69 -7.09 6.67
CA LYS A 56 -12.87 -6.90 5.83
C LYS A 56 -13.42 -8.24 5.34
N VAL A 57 -12.58 -9.13 4.80
CA VAL A 57 -13.02 -10.46 4.35
C VAL A 57 -13.57 -11.30 5.50
N ALA A 58 -12.99 -11.20 6.69
CA ALA A 58 -13.50 -11.88 7.88
C ALA A 58 -14.93 -11.41 8.22
N LEU A 59 -15.19 -10.10 8.14
CA LEU A 59 -16.44 -9.48 8.58
C LEU A 59 -17.52 -9.32 7.49
N VAL A 60 -17.18 -9.49 6.21
CA VAL A 60 -18.14 -9.33 5.10
C VAL A 60 -19.34 -10.27 5.26
N ARG A 61 -20.55 -9.78 5.02
CA ARG A 61 -21.76 -10.61 5.13
C ARG A 61 -21.94 -11.42 3.85
N CYS A 62 -22.03 -12.74 3.97
CA CYS A 62 -22.35 -13.60 2.84
C CYS A 62 -23.85 -13.92 2.84
N ARG A 63 -24.49 -13.89 1.67
CA ARG A 63 -25.93 -14.18 1.53
C ARG A 63 -26.28 -15.63 1.91
N ARG A 64 -25.34 -16.56 1.71
CA ARG A 64 -25.44 -17.98 2.08
C ARG A 64 -24.38 -18.30 3.12
N TRP A 65 -24.70 -19.21 4.05
CA TRP A 65 -23.75 -19.67 5.07
C TRP A 65 -22.52 -20.36 4.47
N THR A 66 -22.65 -21.06 3.34
CA THR A 66 -21.51 -21.62 2.60
C THR A 66 -20.49 -20.58 2.17
N GLY A 67 -20.92 -19.32 1.95
CA GLY A 67 -20.01 -18.21 1.69
C GLY A 67 -19.15 -17.84 2.90
N HIS A 68 -19.59 -18.14 4.13
CA HIS A 68 -18.76 -17.97 5.32
C HIS A 68 -17.68 -19.06 5.41
N LEU A 69 -17.99 -20.31 5.00
CA LEU A 69 -16.98 -21.38 4.89
C LEU A 69 -15.90 -21.04 3.86
N GLY A 70 -16.28 -20.42 2.73
CA GLY A 70 -15.34 -19.95 1.72
C GLY A 70 -14.25 -19.02 2.27
N LYS A 71 -14.56 -18.25 3.34
CA LYS A 71 -13.57 -17.36 3.97
C LYS A 71 -12.39 -18.09 4.59
N LEU A 72 -12.61 -19.32 5.08
CA LEU A 72 -11.55 -20.17 5.64
C LEU A 72 -10.47 -20.49 4.60
N PHE A 73 -10.83 -20.50 3.32
CA PHE A 73 -9.88 -20.62 2.22
C PHE A 73 -9.40 -19.26 1.73
N LEU A 74 -10.30 -18.30 1.54
CA LEU A 74 -9.98 -17.00 0.95
C LEU A 74 -8.99 -16.18 1.79
N ILE A 75 -9.10 -16.20 3.11
CA ILE A 75 -8.20 -15.43 3.99
C ILE A 75 -6.76 -15.93 3.90
N PRO A 76 -6.43 -17.22 4.13
CA PRO A 76 -5.06 -17.69 3.98
C PRO A 76 -4.56 -17.61 2.55
N PHE A 77 -5.43 -17.85 1.55
CA PHE A 77 -5.08 -17.65 0.14
C PHE A 77 -4.70 -16.18 -0.15
N PHE A 78 -5.49 -15.22 0.34
CA PHE A 78 -5.18 -13.80 0.22
C PHE A 78 -3.86 -13.46 0.91
N ALA A 79 -3.68 -13.89 2.16
CA ALA A 79 -2.47 -13.63 2.92
C ALA A 79 -1.22 -14.17 2.21
N LEU A 80 -1.29 -15.38 1.65
CA LEU A 80 -0.19 -15.99 0.91
C LEU A 80 0.07 -15.28 -0.42
N HIS A 81 -0.98 -15.05 -1.21
CA HIS A 81 -0.84 -14.52 -2.55
C HIS A 81 -0.51 -13.02 -2.53
N TYR A 82 -1.31 -12.21 -1.84
CA TYR A 82 -1.08 -10.77 -1.69
C TYR A 82 0.19 -10.48 -0.86
N GLY A 83 0.44 -11.28 0.19
CA GLY A 83 1.69 -11.21 0.95
C GLY A 83 2.91 -11.53 0.09
N GLY A 84 2.82 -12.53 -0.80
CA GLY A 84 3.84 -12.83 -1.79
C GLY A 84 4.12 -11.66 -2.73
N PHE A 85 3.07 -11.01 -3.26
CA PHE A 85 3.23 -9.78 -4.06
C PHE A 85 3.89 -8.65 -3.28
N CYS A 86 3.50 -8.44 -2.01
CA CYS A 86 4.15 -7.45 -1.14
C CYS A 86 5.62 -7.82 -0.90
N GLY A 87 5.93 -9.10 -0.72
CA GLY A 87 7.30 -9.60 -0.57
C GLY A 87 8.16 -9.32 -1.80
N VAL A 88 7.70 -9.68 -3.00
CA VAL A 88 8.45 -9.40 -4.25
C VAL A 88 8.64 -7.89 -4.43
N HIS A 89 7.61 -7.09 -4.17
CA HIS A 89 7.71 -5.63 -4.22
C HIS A 89 8.77 -5.10 -3.24
N GLY A 90 8.74 -5.54 -1.98
CA GLY A 90 9.71 -5.06 -1.00
C GLY A 90 11.14 -5.53 -1.31
N ALA A 91 11.30 -6.71 -1.92
CA ALA A 91 12.58 -7.16 -2.46
C ALA A 91 13.09 -6.25 -3.59
N PHE A 92 12.20 -5.75 -4.45
CA PHE A 92 12.53 -4.74 -5.46
C PHE A 92 12.99 -3.42 -4.82
N ILE A 93 12.31 -2.96 -3.76
CA ILE A 93 12.72 -1.76 -3.02
C ILE A 93 14.09 -1.95 -2.37
N LEU A 94 14.36 -3.11 -1.77
CA LEU A 94 15.68 -3.43 -1.23
C LEU A 94 16.77 -3.41 -2.32
N GLY A 95 16.48 -3.95 -3.50
CA GLY A 95 17.39 -3.92 -4.64
C GLY A 95 17.62 -2.51 -5.18
N LEU A 96 16.57 -1.68 -5.24
CA LEU A 96 16.64 -0.32 -5.77
C LEU A 96 17.31 0.66 -4.80
N THR A 97 17.04 0.50 -3.51
CA THR A 97 17.53 1.41 -2.48
C THR A 97 18.97 1.14 -2.08
N ALA A 98 19.71 0.25 -2.78
CA ALA A 98 21.06 -0.31 -2.55
C ALA A 98 22.18 0.62 -2.05
N ILE A 99 21.88 1.41 -1.03
CA ILE A 99 22.73 2.17 -0.15
C ILE A 99 23.17 1.18 0.94
N LYS A 100 24.48 1.17 1.20
CA LYS A 100 25.22 0.29 2.11
C LYS A 100 24.37 -0.30 3.25
N GLY A 101 24.32 -1.63 3.35
CA GLY A 101 23.63 -2.37 4.40
C GLY A 101 23.81 -3.88 4.25
N PRO A 102 23.50 -4.68 5.29
CA PRO A 102 23.76 -6.13 5.30
C PRO A 102 22.76 -6.94 4.46
N HIS A 103 21.58 -6.40 4.18
CA HIS A 103 20.50 -7.08 3.46
C HIS A 103 20.52 -6.72 1.98
N THR A 104 20.49 -7.73 1.12
CA THR A 104 20.44 -7.59 -0.35
C THR A 104 19.18 -8.25 -0.88
N ILE A 105 18.85 -8.00 -2.15
CA ILE A 105 17.75 -8.71 -2.80
C ILE A 105 17.87 -10.23 -2.66
N HIS A 106 19.07 -10.79 -2.73
CA HIS A 106 19.31 -12.23 -2.59
C HIS A 106 19.14 -12.76 -1.16
N SER A 107 19.29 -11.91 -0.13
CA SER A 107 19.15 -12.36 1.27
C SER A 107 17.70 -12.57 1.68
N VAL A 108 16.74 -11.99 0.95
CA VAL A 108 15.32 -12.14 1.25
C VAL A 108 14.65 -13.31 0.53
N PHE A 109 15.23 -13.79 -0.58
CA PHE A 109 14.75 -15.00 -1.27
C PHE A 109 15.19 -16.25 -0.50
N PRO A 110 14.24 -17.07 -0.02
CA PRO A 110 14.57 -18.30 0.68
C PRO A 110 15.32 -19.30 -0.23
N ARG A 111 16.39 -19.92 0.28
CA ARG A 111 17.18 -20.90 -0.48
C ARG A 111 16.62 -22.32 -0.44
N GLU A 112 15.90 -22.68 0.63
CA GLU A 112 15.53 -24.07 0.93
C GLU A 112 14.02 -24.31 1.09
N SER A 113 13.19 -23.28 1.06
CA SER A 113 11.74 -23.48 1.23
C SER A 113 11.09 -23.91 -0.10
N GLY A 114 10.68 -25.17 -0.18
CA GLY A 114 9.78 -25.66 -1.24
C GLY A 114 8.32 -25.25 -1.00
N GLY A 115 7.55 -25.14 -2.08
CA GLY A 115 6.09 -24.95 -2.01
C GLY A 115 5.62 -23.53 -1.65
N PRO A 116 4.31 -23.34 -1.37
CA PRO A 116 3.69 -22.02 -1.22
C PRO A 116 4.23 -21.17 -0.06
N LEU A 117 4.84 -21.80 0.94
CA LEU A 117 5.40 -21.11 2.11
C LEU A 117 6.62 -20.24 1.78
N VAL A 118 7.23 -20.42 0.60
CA VAL A 118 8.32 -19.55 0.11
C VAL A 118 7.91 -18.08 0.10
N PHE A 119 6.65 -17.78 -0.25
CA PHE A 119 6.15 -16.40 -0.31
C PHE A 119 5.99 -15.80 1.09
N VAL A 120 5.56 -16.61 2.06
CA VAL A 120 5.42 -16.20 3.45
C VAL A 120 6.80 -15.91 4.05
N GLN A 121 7.74 -16.83 3.84
CA GLN A 121 9.10 -16.65 4.34
C GLN A 121 9.78 -15.44 3.70
N MET A 122 9.64 -15.26 2.38
CA MET A 122 10.14 -14.09 1.68
C MET A 122 9.53 -12.79 2.23
N PHE A 123 8.21 -12.75 2.44
CA PHE A 123 7.54 -11.59 3.03
C PHE A 123 8.09 -11.26 4.41
N ILE A 124 8.27 -12.26 5.28
CA ILE A 124 8.85 -12.09 6.61
C ILE A 124 10.29 -11.57 6.53
N ASN A 125 11.10 -12.12 5.63
CA ASN A 125 12.49 -11.68 5.44
C ASN A 125 12.55 -10.21 4.99
N VAL A 126 11.67 -9.82 4.08
CA VAL A 126 11.55 -8.43 3.60
C VAL A 126 11.12 -7.50 4.72
N VAL A 127 10.09 -7.87 5.50
CA VAL A 127 9.65 -7.06 6.66
C VAL A 127 10.81 -6.83 7.62
N ARG A 128 11.56 -7.88 7.99
CA ARG A 128 12.72 -7.76 8.89
C ARG A 128 13.80 -6.85 8.30
N ALA A 129 14.17 -7.07 7.05
CA ALA A 129 15.18 -6.26 6.37
C ALA A 129 14.80 -4.78 6.28
N LEU A 130 13.51 -4.47 6.08
CA LEU A 130 13.02 -3.10 6.02
C LEU A 130 12.90 -2.44 7.40
N LEU A 131 12.49 -3.19 8.43
CA LEU A 131 12.48 -2.71 9.81
C LEU A 131 13.89 -2.41 10.32
N ASP A 132 14.87 -3.29 10.04
CA ASP A 132 16.27 -3.08 10.38
C ASP A 132 16.84 -1.81 9.73
N ARG A 133 16.36 -1.47 8.53
CA ARG A 133 16.84 -0.35 7.72
C ARG A 133 16.22 0.99 8.10
N ALA A 134 14.95 0.99 8.49
CA ALA A 134 14.22 2.23 8.77
C ALA A 134 14.44 2.78 10.19
N GLY A 135 15.04 1.98 11.09
CA GLY A 135 15.35 2.41 12.46
C GLY A 135 14.11 2.71 13.31
N GLY A 136 14.33 3.36 14.47
CA GLY A 136 13.26 3.67 15.43
C GLY A 136 12.23 4.70 14.93
N ASP A 137 12.60 5.53 13.96
CA ASP A 137 11.74 6.59 13.42
C ASP A 137 10.59 6.06 12.56
N LEU A 138 10.59 4.77 12.21
CA LEU A 138 9.50 4.16 11.44
C LEU A 138 8.25 3.87 12.29
N ALA A 139 8.38 3.80 13.62
CA ALA A 139 7.27 3.39 14.48
C ALA A 139 6.08 4.37 14.42
N TRP A 140 6.35 5.68 14.48
CA TRP A 140 5.30 6.68 14.54
C TRP A 140 4.61 6.95 13.19
N PRO A 141 5.29 6.94 12.01
CA PRO A 141 4.61 7.02 10.72
C PRO A 141 3.79 5.77 10.44
N LEU A 142 4.29 4.58 10.82
CA LEU A 142 3.49 3.35 10.73
C LEU A 142 2.25 3.42 11.61
N ALA A 143 2.38 3.89 12.85
CA ALA A 143 1.23 4.09 13.72
C ALA A 143 0.22 5.07 13.09
N ALA A 144 0.69 6.18 12.52
CA ALA A 144 -0.17 7.13 11.81
C ALA A 144 -0.89 6.49 10.61
N LEU A 145 -0.20 5.66 9.81
CA LEU A 145 -0.81 4.92 8.70
C LEU A 145 -1.85 3.90 9.19
N VAL A 146 -1.52 3.13 10.22
CA VAL A 146 -2.45 2.16 10.85
C VAL A 146 -3.68 2.89 11.36
N CYS A 147 -3.52 3.97 12.13
CA CYS A 147 -4.64 4.77 12.64
C CYS A 147 -5.48 5.37 11.51
N SER A 148 -4.86 5.93 10.47
CA SER A 148 -5.56 6.51 9.32
C SER A 148 -6.43 5.47 8.59
N HIS A 149 -5.86 4.31 8.27
CA HIS A 149 -6.60 3.22 7.62
C HIS A 149 -7.62 2.58 8.57
N GLY A 150 -7.32 2.53 9.87
CA GLY A 150 -8.21 2.07 10.93
C GLY A 150 -9.45 2.94 11.09
N MET A 151 -9.30 4.27 11.08
CA MET A 151 -10.43 5.21 11.09
C MET A 151 -11.31 4.99 9.85
N SER A 152 -10.70 4.87 8.66
CA SER A 152 -11.46 4.57 7.43
C SER A 152 -12.19 3.23 7.50
N PHE A 153 -11.57 2.21 8.08
CA PHE A 153 -12.20 0.90 8.31
C PHE A 153 -13.38 1.02 9.28
N VAL A 154 -13.24 1.71 10.41
CA VAL A 154 -14.34 1.88 11.37
C VAL A 154 -15.47 2.69 10.75
N GLU A 155 -15.18 3.86 10.20
CA GLU A 155 -16.20 4.78 9.68
C GLU A 155 -16.92 4.22 8.45
N ASN A 156 -16.18 3.75 7.47
CA ASN A 156 -16.77 3.33 6.20
C ASN A 156 -17.19 1.86 6.26
N TYR A 157 -16.30 0.99 6.72
CA TYR A 157 -16.59 -0.43 6.66
C TYR A 157 -17.61 -0.84 7.71
N LEU A 158 -17.41 -0.46 8.98
CA LEU A 158 -18.28 -0.86 10.09
C LEU A 158 -19.51 0.03 10.22
N LEU A 159 -19.34 1.35 10.41
CA LEU A 159 -20.45 2.27 10.71
C LEU A 159 -21.37 2.49 9.51
N LYS A 160 -20.82 2.71 8.31
CA LYS A 160 -21.60 2.81 7.06
C LYS A 160 -21.98 1.45 6.45
N ARG A 161 -21.65 0.34 7.13
CA ARG A 161 -22.09 -1.02 6.80
C ARG A 161 -21.69 -1.50 5.40
N GLU A 162 -20.54 -1.09 4.88
CA GLU A 162 -20.04 -1.63 3.59
C GLU A 162 -19.85 -3.15 3.63
N TYR A 163 -19.65 -3.75 4.81
CA TYR A 163 -19.62 -5.20 4.99
C TYR A 163 -20.91 -5.90 4.53
N GLN A 164 -22.03 -5.19 4.41
CA GLN A 164 -23.30 -5.75 3.94
C GLN A 164 -23.46 -5.70 2.41
N THR A 165 -22.76 -4.79 1.74
CA THR A 165 -22.96 -4.50 0.30
C THR A 165 -21.77 -4.91 -0.57
N THR A 166 -20.61 -5.18 0.01
CA THR A 166 -19.46 -5.73 -0.71
C THR A 166 -19.49 -7.27 -0.76
N THR A 167 -18.70 -7.85 -1.65
CA THR A 167 -18.52 -9.30 -1.76
C THR A 167 -17.08 -9.71 -1.44
N PRO A 168 -16.84 -10.97 -1.03
CA PRO A 168 -15.49 -11.48 -0.85
C PRO A 168 -14.61 -11.28 -2.10
N GLU A 169 -15.12 -11.58 -3.29
CA GLU A 169 -14.36 -11.50 -4.55
C GLU A 169 -13.88 -10.07 -4.86
N LYS A 170 -14.73 -9.08 -4.56
CA LYS A 170 -14.37 -7.67 -4.69
C LYS A 170 -13.27 -7.27 -3.70
N LEU A 171 -13.35 -7.76 -2.46
CA LEU A 171 -12.33 -7.52 -1.45
C LEU A 171 -11.00 -8.20 -1.82
N MET A 172 -11.05 -9.40 -2.43
CA MET A 172 -9.85 -10.12 -2.84
C MET A 172 -9.03 -9.34 -3.88
N SER A 173 -9.68 -8.64 -4.82
CA SER A 173 -8.98 -7.92 -5.90
C SER A 173 -8.69 -6.44 -5.59
N ALA A 174 -9.39 -5.83 -4.63
CA ALA A 174 -9.32 -4.39 -4.37
C ALA A 174 -7.90 -3.84 -4.11
N PRO A 175 -7.00 -4.52 -3.37
CA PRO A 175 -5.69 -3.98 -3.05
C PRO A 175 -4.67 -4.01 -4.21
N TYR A 176 -4.87 -4.87 -5.23
CA TYR A 176 -3.88 -5.12 -6.29
C TYR A 176 -3.57 -3.90 -7.15
N GLY A 177 -4.58 -3.08 -7.45
CA GLY A 177 -4.40 -1.87 -8.25
C GLY A 177 -3.39 -0.89 -7.62
N ARG A 178 -3.34 -0.84 -6.28
CA ARG A 178 -2.41 0.04 -5.55
C ARG A 178 -0.97 -0.46 -5.64
N ILE A 179 -0.74 -1.77 -5.51
CA ILE A 179 0.60 -2.37 -5.66
C ILE A 179 1.16 -2.09 -7.05
N VAL A 180 0.34 -2.21 -8.11
CA VAL A 180 0.78 -1.98 -9.49
C VAL A 180 1.16 -0.52 -9.70
N VAL A 181 0.31 0.41 -9.27
CA VAL A 181 0.62 1.84 -9.42
C VAL A 181 1.83 2.24 -8.61
N LEU A 182 1.99 1.69 -7.41
CA LEU A 182 3.20 1.94 -6.64
C LEU A 182 4.43 1.36 -7.34
N HIS A 183 4.41 0.14 -7.88
CA HIS A 183 5.54 -0.40 -8.66
C HIS A 183 5.93 0.53 -9.80
N VAL A 184 4.95 0.99 -10.58
CA VAL A 184 5.20 1.90 -11.70
C VAL A 184 5.79 3.22 -11.21
N ALA A 185 5.26 3.80 -10.12
CA ALA A 185 5.79 5.03 -9.53
C ALA A 185 7.22 4.87 -9.00
N ILE A 186 7.52 3.73 -8.35
CA ILE A 186 8.86 3.43 -7.81
C ILE A 186 9.87 3.21 -8.94
N ILE A 187 9.50 2.49 -10.00
CA ILE A 187 10.38 2.27 -11.16
C ILE A 187 10.63 3.59 -11.90
N ALA A 188 9.57 4.36 -12.18
CA ALA A 188 9.67 5.58 -12.97
C ALA A 188 10.33 6.74 -12.22
N GLY A 189 10.05 6.89 -10.93
CA GLY A 189 10.50 8.03 -10.13
C GLY A 189 11.51 7.67 -9.04
N GLY A 190 11.36 6.52 -8.39
CA GLY A 190 12.27 6.09 -7.32
C GLY A 190 13.67 5.78 -7.83
N ALA A 191 13.79 5.10 -8.97
CA ALA A 191 15.11 4.68 -9.47
C ALA A 191 16.04 5.87 -9.82
N PRO A 192 15.58 6.90 -10.57
CA PRO A 192 16.40 8.08 -10.84
C PRO A 192 16.75 8.87 -9.57
N VAL A 193 15.80 9.01 -8.64
CA VAL A 193 16.03 9.71 -7.37
C VAL A 193 17.13 9.01 -6.56
N MET A 194 17.08 7.68 -6.49
CA MET A 194 18.08 6.89 -5.79
C MET A 194 19.47 7.02 -6.43
N LEU A 195 19.56 6.94 -7.76
CA LEU A 195 20.83 7.07 -8.50
C LEU A 195 21.51 8.42 -8.28
N LEU A 196 20.72 9.48 -8.05
CA LEU A 196 21.21 10.83 -7.84
C LEU A 196 21.48 11.16 -6.35
N GLY A 197 21.38 10.18 -5.46
CA GLY A 197 21.67 10.35 -4.03
C GLY A 197 20.53 10.99 -3.23
N SER A 198 19.28 10.84 -3.68
CA SER A 198 18.07 11.36 -3.02
C SER A 198 18.02 12.89 -2.85
N PRO A 199 18.29 13.70 -3.91
CA PRO A 199 18.20 15.14 -3.78
C PRO A 199 16.75 15.54 -3.49
N VAL A 200 16.56 16.38 -2.46
CA VAL A 200 15.24 16.79 -1.95
C VAL A 200 14.29 17.24 -3.07
N PRO A 201 14.69 18.05 -4.08
CA PRO A 201 13.78 18.44 -5.16
C PRO A 201 13.19 17.26 -5.95
N LEU A 202 13.98 16.19 -6.20
CA LEU A 202 13.47 15.02 -6.92
C LEU A 202 12.54 14.17 -6.04
N LEU A 203 12.76 14.16 -4.72
CA LEU A 203 11.83 13.55 -3.78
C LEU A 203 10.48 14.27 -3.75
N VAL A 204 10.50 15.61 -3.75
CA VAL A 204 9.28 16.41 -3.84
C VAL A 204 8.53 16.06 -5.13
N VAL A 205 9.23 15.98 -6.27
CA VAL A 205 8.63 15.56 -7.54
C VAL A 205 8.03 14.16 -7.44
N LEU A 206 8.74 13.20 -6.85
CA LEU A 206 8.24 11.83 -6.64
C LEU A 206 6.94 11.81 -5.84
N VAL A 207 6.89 12.52 -4.71
CA VAL A 207 5.70 12.60 -3.85
C VAL A 207 4.53 13.28 -4.58
N VAL A 208 4.78 14.35 -5.32
CA VAL A 208 3.76 15.04 -6.11
C VAL A 208 3.22 14.14 -7.22
N LEU A 209 4.09 13.49 -8.00
CA LEU A 209 3.67 12.57 -9.06
C LEU A 209 2.85 11.41 -8.51
N LYS A 210 3.28 10.83 -7.38
CA LYS A 210 2.53 9.78 -6.70
C LYS A 210 1.15 10.28 -6.24
N THR A 211 1.08 11.47 -5.64
CA THR A 211 -0.20 12.09 -5.23
C THR A 211 -1.14 12.25 -6.42
N MET A 212 -0.62 12.72 -7.57
CA MET A 212 -1.40 12.87 -8.79
C MET A 212 -1.93 11.53 -9.30
N MET A 213 -1.11 10.48 -9.28
CA MET A 213 -1.51 9.13 -9.68
C MET A 213 -2.61 8.56 -8.77
N ASP A 214 -2.47 8.72 -7.45
CA ASP A 214 -3.48 8.31 -6.47
C ASP A 214 -4.84 8.97 -6.75
N ILE A 215 -4.83 10.30 -6.97
CA ILE A 215 -6.03 11.06 -7.29
C ILE A 215 -6.64 10.58 -8.61
N GLN A 216 -5.83 10.33 -9.65
CA GLN A 216 -6.33 9.82 -10.93
C GLN A 216 -6.99 8.46 -10.80
N MET A 217 -6.39 7.54 -10.03
CA MET A 217 -6.99 6.23 -9.75
C MET A 217 -8.31 6.37 -9.00
N HIS A 218 -8.35 7.20 -7.96
CA HIS A 218 -9.56 7.46 -7.19
C HIS A 218 -10.70 7.90 -8.11
N ARG A 219 -10.42 8.86 -9.00
CA ARG A 219 -11.41 9.33 -9.98
C ARG A 219 -11.86 8.26 -10.96
N LYS A 220 -10.94 7.47 -11.53
CA LYS A 220 -11.30 6.38 -12.45
C LYS A 220 -12.21 5.36 -11.77
N ALA A 221 -11.97 5.06 -10.50
CA ALA A 221 -12.84 4.19 -9.71
C ALA A 221 -14.24 4.77 -9.53
N HIS A 222 -14.35 6.06 -9.17
CA HIS A 222 -15.64 6.74 -9.01
C HIS A 222 -16.42 6.91 -10.32
N ALA A 223 -15.74 7.22 -11.42
CA ALA A 223 -16.36 7.33 -12.73
C ALA A 223 -16.98 5.99 -13.20
N LYS A 224 -16.26 4.88 -12.96
CA LYS A 224 -16.76 3.53 -13.28
C LYS A 224 -18.00 3.17 -12.47
N LEU A 225 -18.05 3.57 -11.19
CA LEU A 225 -19.22 3.36 -10.32
C LEU A 225 -20.43 4.18 -10.78
N ARG A 226 -20.25 5.45 -11.16
CA ARG A 226 -21.35 6.29 -11.69
C ARG A 226 -21.90 5.73 -13.01
N ALA A 227 -21.03 5.24 -13.89
CA ALA A 227 -21.44 4.66 -15.17
C ALA A 227 -22.09 3.27 -15.09
N THR A 228 -22.02 2.59 -13.93
CA THR A 228 -22.71 1.31 -13.70
C THR A 228 -24.05 1.47 -12.96
N GLN A 229 -24.37 2.69 -12.51
CA GLN A 229 -25.59 3.02 -11.78
C GLN A 229 -26.58 3.86 -12.59
N GLY A 230 -26.20 4.31 -13.80
CA GLY A 230 -27.07 4.96 -14.77
C GLY A 230 -27.21 4.09 -16.02
#